data_AF-A0A2D9FTK2-F1
#
_entry.id   AF-A0A2D9FTK2-F1
#
_cell.length_a   1.000
_cell.length_b   1.000
_cell.length_c   1.000
_cell.angle_alpha   90.00
_cell.angle_beta   90.00
_cell.angle_gamma   90.00
#
_symmetry.space_group_name_H-M   'P 1'
#
loop_
_entity.id
_entity.type
_entity.pdbx_description
1 polymer ?
#
loop_
_entity_poly.entity_id
_entity_poly.type
_entity_poly.pdbx_seq_one_letter_code
_entity_poly.pdbx_strand_id
1 'polypeptide(L)' 'MLQSFYENLGFFGALFTALLLFFLFIFWMAGIAGITLPYDGGRKKGNNWQIIVAVLFPPYPILWLLLDIFMQHRHMSEE' A
#
# COMPACT_ATOMS: atom_id res chain seq x y z
N MET A 1 2.39 -0.41 -24.27
CA MET A 1 2.15 -1.16 -23.01
C MET A 1 0.66 -1.32 -22.73
N LEU A 2 -0.12 -0.24 -22.55
CA LEU A 2 -1.58 -0.31 -22.48
C LEU A 2 -2.23 -0.95 -23.73
N GLN A 3 -1.67 -0.65 -24.91
CA GLN A 3 -2.09 -1.31 -26.15
C GLN A 3 -1.91 -2.84 -26.09
N SER A 4 -0.81 -3.32 -25.51
CA SER A 4 -0.59 -4.76 -25.35
C SER A 4 -1.56 -5.38 -24.33
N PHE A 5 -1.92 -4.65 -23.27
CA PHE A 5 -3.00 -5.10 -22.37
C PHE A 5 -4.36 -5.13 -23.05
N TYR A 6 -4.66 -4.14 -23.92
CA TYR A 6 -5.89 -4.10 -24.70
C TYR A 6 -5.96 -5.25 -25.70
N GLU A 7 -4.87 -5.54 -26.40
CA GLU A 7 -4.79 -6.63 -27.37
C GLU A 7 -4.88 -8.02 -26.72
N ASN A 8 -4.39 -8.20 -25.49
CA ASN A 8 -4.44 -9.48 -24.78
C ASN A 8 -5.70 -9.70 -23.93
N LEU A 9 -6.24 -8.64 -23.31
CA LEU A 9 -7.31 -8.73 -22.29
C LEU A 9 -8.61 -8.04 -22.73
N GLY A 10 -8.63 -7.41 -23.91
CA GLY A 10 -9.73 -6.58 -24.38
C GLY A 10 -9.89 -5.28 -23.60
N PHE A 11 -10.90 -4.49 -23.96
CA PHE A 11 -11.15 -3.18 -23.35
C PHE A 11 -11.35 -3.26 -21.82
N PHE A 12 -12.29 -4.10 -21.37
CA PHE A 12 -12.61 -4.21 -19.95
C PHE A 12 -11.47 -4.81 -19.13
N GLY A 13 -10.74 -5.79 -19.68
CA GLY A 13 -9.59 -6.37 -19.00
C GLY A 13 -8.43 -5.38 -18.86
N ALA A 14 -8.15 -4.60 -19.90
CA ALA A 14 -7.15 -3.53 -19.84
C ALA A 14 -7.55 -2.42 -18.86
N LEU A 15 -8.81 -2.01 -18.87
CA LEU A 15 -9.35 -1.01 -17.97
C LEU A 15 -9.24 -1.46 -16.51
N PHE A 16 -9.74 -2.67 -16.20
CA PHE A 16 -9.67 -3.23 -14.85
C PHE A 16 -8.23 -3.39 -14.37
N THR A 17 -7.33 -3.88 -15.23
CA THR A 17 -5.91 -4.06 -14.89
C THR A 17 -5.24 -2.72 -14.59
N ALA A 18 -5.47 -1.69 -15.41
CA ALA A 18 -4.92 -0.37 -15.18
C ALA A 18 -5.43 0.23 -13.86
N LEU A 19 -6.72 0.05 -13.57
CA LEU A 19 -7.37 0.56 -12.37
C LEU A 19 -6.87 -0.17 -11.11
N LEU A 20 -6.67 -1.49 -11.19
CA LEU A 20 -6.07 -2.30 -10.13
C LEU A 20 -4.63 -1.89 -9.85
N LEU A 21 -3.80 -1.74 -10.90
CA LEU A 21 -2.41 -1.29 -10.75
C LEU A 21 -2.33 0.11 -10.13
N PHE A 22 -3.25 0.99 -10.50
CA PHE A 22 -3.35 2.32 -9.91
C PHE A 22 -3.67 2.26 -8.41
N PHE A 23 -4.62 1.43 -7.99
CA PHE A 23 -4.91 1.24 -6.56
C PHE A 23 -3.76 0.61 -5.80
N LEU A 24 -3.09 -0.41 -6.36
CA LEU A 24 -1.89 -1.00 -5.75
C LEU A 24 -0.80 0.05 -5.56
N PHE A 25 -0.61 0.94 -6.53
CA PHE A 25 0.33 2.05 -6.42
C PHE A 25 -0.06 3.03 -5.31
N ILE A 26 -1.34 3.39 -5.19
CA ILE A 26 -1.82 4.24 -4.10
C ILE A 26 -1.58 3.59 -2.74
N PHE A 27 -1.95 2.32 -2.56
CA PHE A 27 -1.74 1.61 -1.29
C PHE A 27 -0.26 1.44 -0.96
N TRP A 28 0.57 1.27 -1.98
CA TRP A 28 2.01 1.24 -1.81
C TRP A 28 2.53 2.57 -1.24
N MET A 29 2.18 3.69 -1.87
CA MET A 29 2.57 5.03 -1.43
C MET A 29 2.03 5.35 -0.03
N ALA A 30 0.76 5.01 0.23
CA ALA A 30 0.13 5.19 1.54
C ALA A 30 0.81 4.35 2.63
N GLY A 31 1.19 3.10 2.32
CA GLY A 31 1.88 2.23 3.26
C GLY A 31 3.30 2.73 3.58
N ILE A 32 4.04 3.21 2.58
CA ILE A 32 5.34 3.87 2.81
C ILE A 32 5.14 5.09 3.72
N ALA A 33 4.16 5.95 3.42
CA ALA A 33 3.87 7.11 4.25
C ALA A 33 3.59 6.70 5.70
N GLY A 34 2.70 5.72 5.92
CA GLY A 34 2.38 5.21 7.26
C GLY A 34 3.58 4.64 8.01
N ILE A 35 4.51 3.95 7.34
CA ILE A 35 5.75 3.42 7.96
C ILE A 35 6.72 4.55 8.33
N THR A 36 6.78 5.60 7.51
CA THR A 36 7.69 6.74 7.72
C THR A 36 7.17 7.77 8.72
N LEU A 37 5.85 7.81 8.96
CA LEU A 37 5.24 8.73 9.92
C LEU A 37 5.62 8.32 11.36
N PRO A 38 6.08 9.27 12.21
CA PRO A 38 6.23 9.03 13.63
C PRO A 38 4.86 8.93 14.31
N TYR A 39 4.73 8.13 15.37
CA TYR A 39 3.53 8.15 16.22
C TYR A 39 3.42 9.49 16.95
N ASP A 40 2.21 9.87 17.37
CA ASP A 40 1.98 10.98 18.29
C ASP A 40 2.86 10.79 19.54
N GLY A 41 3.90 11.62 19.66
CA GLY A 41 4.99 11.45 20.63
C GLY A 41 6.40 11.29 20.04
N GLY A 42 6.57 11.37 18.71
CA GLY A 42 7.88 11.53 18.05
C GLY A 42 8.72 10.25 17.94
N ARG A 43 8.20 9.08 18.33
CA ARG A 43 8.89 7.79 18.14
C ARG A 43 8.65 7.27 16.72
N LYS A 44 9.75 6.95 16.03
CA LYS A 44 9.73 6.35 14.68
C LYS A 44 9.04 4.98 14.75
N LYS A 45 8.00 4.79 13.91
CA LYS A 45 7.27 3.52 13.80
C LYS A 45 8.08 2.46 13.06
N GLY A 46 8.90 2.88 12.09
CA GLY A 46 9.75 2.00 11.27
C GLY A 46 11.25 2.12 11.53
N ASN A 47 11.94 0.97 11.56
CA ASN A 47 13.41 0.94 11.47
C ASN A 47 13.85 1.29 10.03
N ASN A 48 15.04 1.87 9.83
CA ASN A 48 15.53 2.27 8.48
C ASN A 48 15.48 1.10 7.48
N TRP A 49 15.70 -0.13 7.95
CA TRP A 49 15.57 -1.35 7.16
C TRP A 49 14.14 -1.62 6.65
N GLN A 50 13.11 -1.33 7.45
CA GLN A 50 11.72 -1.53 7.04
C GLN A 50 11.31 -0.53 5.96
N ILE A 51 11.87 0.68 5.96
CA ILE A 51 11.66 1.68 4.90
C ILE A 51 12.29 1.18 3.59
N ILE A 52 13.51 0.63 3.64
CA ILE A 52 14.18 0.07 2.45
C ILE A 52 13.37 -1.09 1.87
N VAL A 53 12.89 -2.01 2.71
CA VAL A 53 12.03 -3.12 2.28
C VAL A 53 10.70 -2.61 1.72
N ALA A 54 10.13 -1.56 2.31
CA ALA A 54 8.89 -0.97 1.82
C ALA A 54 9.03 -0.32 0.43
N VAL A 55 10.20 0.24 0.10
CA VAL A 55 10.48 0.82 -1.22
C VAL A 55 10.84 -0.28 -2.24
N LEU A 56 11.58 -1.31 -1.84
CA LEU A 56 12.01 -2.35 -2.79
C LEU A 56 10.95 -3.42 -3.07
N PHE A 57 10.02 -3.64 -2.14
CA PHE A 57 8.97 -4.65 -2.25
C PHE A 57 7.58 -4.01 -2.05
N PRO A 58 6.90 -3.60 -3.14
CA PRO A 58 5.56 -2.99 -3.08
C PRO A 58 4.48 -3.79 -2.33
N PRO A 59 4.48 -5.14 -2.33
CA PRO A 59 3.50 -5.90 -1.55
C PRO A 59 3.62 -5.72 -0.03
N TYR A 60 4.84 -5.50 0.49
CA TYR A 60 5.09 -5.35 1.92
C TYR A 60 4.33 -4.19 2.59
N PRO A 61 4.46 -2.93 2.12
CA PRO A 61 3.76 -1.78 2.70
C PRO A 61 2.24 -1.86 2.55
N ILE A 62 1.73 -2.53 1.51
CA ILE A 62 0.30 -2.77 1.34
C ILE A 62 -0.22 -3.68 2.46
N LEU A 63 0.46 -4.81 2.72
CA LEU A 63 0.09 -5.71 3.83
C LEU A 63 0.22 -5.02 5.19
N TRP A 64 1.27 -4.22 5.37
CA TRP A 64 1.48 -3.44 6.58
C TRP A 64 0.33 -2.44 6.82
N LEU A 65 -0.10 -1.73 5.77
CA LEU A 65 -1.21 -0.78 5.84
C LEU A 65 -2.52 -1.46 6.26
N LEU A 66 -2.81 -2.64 5.70
CA LEU A 66 -4.00 -3.41 6.07
C LEU A 66 -3.99 -3.84 7.55
N LEU A 67 -2.84 -4.30 8.05
CA LEU A 67 -2.68 -4.65 9.46
C LEU A 67 -2.82 -3.42 10.37
N ASP A 68 -2.27 -2.28 9.96
CA ASP A 68 -2.36 -1.03 10.73
C ASP A 68 -3.81 -0.55 10.85
N ILE A 69 -4.56 -0.59 9.75
CA ILE A 69 -5.99 -0.26 9.74
C ILE A 69 -6.77 -1.22 10.64
N PHE A 70 -6.49 -2.53 10.57
CA PHE A 70 -7.17 -3.53 11.40
C PHE A 70 -6.87 -3.32 12.90
N MET A 71 -5.61 -3.04 13.23
CA MET A 71 -5.22 -2.73 14.60
C MET A 71 -5.88 -1.45 15.10
N GLN A 72 -5.88 -0.36 14.31
CA GLN A 72 -6.55 0.89 14.68
C GLN A 72 -8.04 0.69 14.89
N HIS A 73 -8.72 -0.04 14.00
CA HIS A 73 -10.13 -0.37 14.15
C HIS A 73 -10.42 -1.12 15.45
N ARG A 74 -9.58 -2.10 15.82
CA ARG A 74 -9.74 -2.84 17.08
C ARG A 74 -9.61 -1.94 18.31
N HIS A 75 -8.60 -1.07 18.34
CA HIS A 75 -8.39 -0.15 19.47
C HIS A 75 -9.55 0.84 19.62
N MET A 76 -10.15 1.32 18.52
CA MET A 76 -11.31 2.21 18.58
C MET A 76 -12.61 1.50 19.00
N SER A 77 -12.69 0.18 18.87
CA SER A 77 -13.89 -0.60 19.26
C SER A 77 -13.84 -1.14 20.70
N GLU A 78 -12.67 -1.06 21.35
CA GLU A 78 -12.47 -1.52 22.73
C GLU A 78 -12.61 -0.37 23.76
N GLU A 79 -12.92 0.86 23.31
CA GLU A 79 -13.40 2.00 24.12
C GLU A 79 -14.95 2.10 24.10
#